data_AF-B0DUN9-F1
#
_entry.id   AF-B0DUN9-F1
#
_cell.length_a   1.000
_cell.length_b   1.000
_cell.length_c   1.000
_cell.angle_alpha   90.00
_cell.angle_beta   90.00
_cell.angle_gamma   90.00
#
_symmetry.space_group_name_H-M   'P 1'
#
loop_
_entity.id
_entity.type
_entity.pdbx_description
1 polymer ?
#
loop_
_entity_poly.entity_id
_entity_poly.type
_entity_poly.pdbx_seq_one_letter_code
_entity_poly.pdbx_strand_id
1 'polypeptide(L)'
;MDIDVEYFVFDDPGAYGLKITAKRYTSRSRANNKGLTLLFAHCIGSHKEQWEPVIQRLFQVQETEAEVHRIREAWSFDWQSHGDAAVLNHNLLKDRTKCVCELFSSSYTQPGWGSVYEWTPALAAFIRSPRMQGHRIVPLGHSAGAAAMLLTTKEIPPSTFAAMVLIEPTIVTREVFNSELEDRMSAMDFSVAATSSRRDVWPSRDEAF
;
A
#
# COMPACT_ATOMS: atom_id res chain seq x y z
N MET A 1 -10.21 20.49 -11.18
CA MET A 1 -8.74 20.54 -11.30
C MET A 1 -8.33 19.34 -12.12
N ASP A 2 -7.51 19.55 -13.13
CA ASP A 2 -7.11 18.50 -14.06
C ASP A 2 -5.90 17.75 -13.50
N ILE A 3 -6.13 16.50 -13.07
CA ILE A 3 -5.09 15.57 -12.64
C ILE A 3 -4.80 14.61 -13.80
N ASP A 4 -3.53 14.46 -14.15
CA ASP A 4 -3.06 13.39 -15.02
C ASP A 4 -2.82 12.13 -14.21
N VAL A 5 -3.23 10.99 -14.77
CA VAL A 5 -3.09 9.68 -14.15
C VAL A 5 -2.33 8.77 -15.10
N GLU A 6 -1.21 8.25 -14.63
CA GLU A 6 -0.38 7.29 -15.35
C GLU A 6 -0.36 5.95 -14.60
N TYR A 7 -0.43 4.83 -15.31
CA TYR A 7 -0.42 3.48 -14.74
C TYR A 7 0.95 2.82 -14.91
N PHE A 8 1.40 2.10 -13.88
CA PHE A 8 2.69 1.44 -13.84
C PHE A 8 2.59 0.02 -13.29
N VAL A 9 3.50 -0.83 -13.74
CA VAL A 9 3.75 -2.17 -13.20
C VAL A 9 5.23 -2.22 -12.82
N PHE A 10 5.52 -2.69 -11.61
CA PHE A 10 6.88 -2.87 -11.13
C PHE A 10 7.08 -4.33 -10.71
N ASP A 11 8.26 -4.87 -11.02
CA ASP A 11 8.68 -6.15 -10.46
C ASP A 11 8.99 -5.97 -8.97
N ASP A 12 8.58 -6.94 -8.16
CA ASP A 12 9.02 -7.03 -6.78
C ASP A 12 10.32 -7.86 -6.71
N PRO A 13 11.47 -7.21 -6.43
CA PRO A 13 12.75 -7.91 -6.34
C PRO A 13 12.80 -8.91 -5.18
N GLY A 14 11.90 -8.81 -4.19
CA GLY A 14 11.88 -9.65 -2.99
C GLY A 14 10.97 -10.87 -3.07
N ALA A 15 10.05 -10.97 -4.04
CA ALA A 15 8.96 -11.94 -3.97
C ALA A 15 8.84 -12.91 -5.17
N TYR A 16 9.99 -13.33 -5.72
CA TYR A 16 10.06 -14.45 -6.68
C TYR A 16 9.15 -14.25 -7.90
N GLY A 17 9.25 -13.08 -8.55
CA GLY A 17 8.54 -12.77 -9.80
C GLY A 17 7.14 -12.17 -9.63
N LEU A 18 6.68 -11.93 -8.40
CA LEU A 18 5.48 -11.13 -8.17
C LEU A 18 5.69 -9.68 -8.62
N LYS A 19 4.59 -9.02 -8.95
CA LYS A 19 4.56 -7.63 -9.39
C LYS A 19 3.68 -6.79 -8.46
N ILE A 20 4.00 -5.51 -8.32
CA ILE A 20 3.07 -4.51 -7.79
C ILE A 20 2.62 -3.60 -8.93
N THR A 21 1.44 -3.02 -8.79
CA THR A 21 0.93 -2.02 -9.73
C THR A 21 0.80 -0.69 -9.01
N ALA A 22 0.90 0.40 -9.75
CA ALA A 22 0.75 1.73 -9.18
C ALA A 22 0.07 2.68 -10.15
N LYS A 23 -0.56 3.70 -9.59
CA LYS A 23 -0.97 4.90 -10.31
C LYS A 23 -0.17 6.08 -9.83
N ARG A 24 0.28 6.92 -10.76
CA ARG A 24 0.90 8.21 -10.50
C ARG A 24 -0.07 9.32 -10.86
N TYR A 25 -0.18 10.31 -9.99
CA TYR A 25 -1.04 11.47 -10.13
C TYR A 25 -0.20 12.73 -10.16
N THR A 26 -0.39 13.56 -11.18
CA THR A 26 0.30 14.85 -11.34
C THR A 26 -0.70 15.95 -11.70
N SER A 27 -0.36 17.20 -11.41
CA SER A 27 -1.17 18.34 -11.86
C SER A 27 -0.88 18.62 -13.35
N ARG A 28 -1.92 18.63 -14.20
CA ARG A 28 -1.77 18.96 -15.64
C ARG A 28 -1.24 20.35 -15.88
N SER A 29 -1.63 21.28 -15.01
CA SER A 29 -1.40 22.70 -15.24
C SER A 29 -0.07 23.19 -14.69
N ARG A 30 0.56 22.45 -13.77
CA ARG A 30 1.74 22.93 -13.02
C ARG A 30 2.66 21.80 -12.58
N ALA A 31 3.82 21.69 -13.23
CA ALA A 31 4.92 20.90 -12.70
C ALA A 31 5.52 21.59 -11.46
N ASN A 32 5.71 20.85 -10.36
CA ASN A 32 6.31 21.37 -9.14
C ASN A 32 7.44 20.46 -8.64
N ASN A 33 8.64 20.64 -9.18
CA ASN A 33 9.78 19.79 -8.85
C ASN A 33 10.30 19.95 -7.40
N LYS A 34 9.91 21.02 -6.70
CA LYS A 34 10.26 21.28 -5.29
C LYS A 34 9.25 20.68 -4.29
N GLY A 35 8.10 20.26 -4.80
CA GLY A 35 6.99 19.76 -4.00
C GLY A 35 7.22 18.39 -3.40
N LEU A 36 6.27 17.99 -2.56
CA LEU A 36 6.22 16.70 -1.88
C LEU A 36 5.82 15.58 -2.86
N THR A 37 6.46 14.42 -2.74
CA THR A 37 6.03 13.19 -3.40
C THR A 37 5.31 12.32 -2.38
N LEU A 38 4.02 12.13 -2.58
CA LEU A 38 3.17 11.37 -1.66
C LEU A 38 3.09 9.90 -2.11
N LEU A 39 3.31 8.94 -1.21
CA LEU A 39 3.23 7.51 -1.51
C LEU A 39 2.13 6.85 -0.66
N PHE A 40 1.09 6.32 -1.26
CA PHE A 40 -0.10 5.80 -0.59
C PHE A 40 -0.14 4.26 -0.62
N ALA A 41 -0.17 3.64 0.56
CA ALA A 41 -0.40 2.21 0.77
C ALA A 41 -1.79 1.96 1.39
N HIS A 42 -2.63 1.18 0.69
CA HIS A 42 -3.96 0.80 1.16
C HIS A 42 -3.94 -0.27 2.28
N CYS A 43 -5.10 -0.52 2.89
CA CYS A 43 -5.31 -1.59 3.88
C CYS A 43 -5.67 -2.92 3.22
N ILE A 44 -5.73 -4.00 4.00
CA ILE A 44 -6.22 -5.30 3.51
C ILE A 44 -7.66 -5.16 2.98
N GLY A 45 -7.98 -5.85 1.89
CA GLY A 45 -9.31 -5.86 1.28
C GLY A 45 -9.68 -4.55 0.55
N SER A 46 -8.68 -3.73 0.22
CA SER A 46 -8.78 -2.49 -0.55
C SER A 46 -7.85 -2.54 -1.77
N HIS A 47 -7.70 -1.42 -2.48
CA HIS A 47 -6.86 -1.27 -3.68
C HIS A 47 -6.46 0.21 -3.86
N LYS A 48 -5.49 0.48 -4.72
CA LYS A 48 -4.84 1.79 -4.92
C LYS A 48 -5.83 2.92 -5.28
N GLU A 49 -6.90 2.63 -6.04
CA GLU A 49 -7.92 3.62 -6.43
C GLU A 49 -8.73 4.18 -5.25
N GLN A 50 -8.79 3.49 -4.11
CA GLN A 50 -9.51 4.00 -2.94
C GLN A 50 -8.95 5.34 -2.43
N TRP A 51 -7.70 5.66 -2.78
CA TRP A 51 -7.07 6.93 -2.45
C TRP A 51 -7.45 8.09 -3.39
N GLU A 52 -8.08 7.84 -4.55
CA GLU A 52 -8.36 8.88 -5.55
C GLU A 52 -9.15 10.08 -4.98
N PRO A 53 -10.21 9.92 -4.17
CA PRO A 53 -10.90 11.06 -3.56
C PRO A 53 -10.00 11.90 -2.64
N VAL A 54 -9.15 11.23 -1.86
CA VAL A 54 -8.19 11.89 -0.94
C VAL A 54 -7.14 12.64 -1.75
N ILE A 55 -6.56 11.99 -2.75
CA ILE A 55 -5.56 12.59 -3.64
C ILE A 55 -6.14 13.82 -4.34
N GLN A 56 -7.33 13.69 -4.94
CA GLN A 56 -8.02 14.82 -5.57
C GLN A 56 -8.22 15.99 -4.61
N ARG A 57 -8.68 15.73 -3.38
CA ARG A 57 -8.87 16.77 -2.38
C ARG A 57 -7.56 17.43 -1.97
N LEU A 58 -6.51 16.63 -1.75
CA LEU A 58 -5.17 17.14 -1.41
C LEU A 58 -4.62 18.03 -2.51
N PHE A 59 -4.80 17.66 -3.79
CA PHE A 59 -4.39 18.48 -4.91
C PHE A 59 -5.12 19.82 -4.97
N GLN A 60 -6.40 19.87 -4.56
CA GLN A 60 -7.20 21.10 -4.53
C GLN A 60 -6.83 22.04 -3.38
N VAL A 61 -6.63 21.52 -2.16
CA VAL A 61 -6.48 22.39 -0.97
C VAL A 61 -5.10 23.04 -0.86
N GLN A 62 -4.10 22.53 -1.57
CA GLN A 62 -2.73 23.06 -1.55
C GLN A 62 -2.52 24.33 -2.38
N GLU A 63 -3.52 24.82 -3.13
CA GLU A 63 -3.35 25.90 -4.12
C GLU A 63 -2.77 27.19 -3.50
N THR A 64 -3.11 27.48 -2.25
CA THR A 64 -2.68 28.67 -1.49
C THR A 64 -1.34 28.49 -0.78
N GLU A 65 -0.81 27.27 -0.73
CA GLU A 65 0.43 26.96 -0.01
C GLU A 65 1.68 27.42 -0.78
N ALA A 66 2.82 27.52 -0.11
CA ALA A 66 4.10 27.74 -0.79
C ALA A 66 4.49 26.53 -1.67
N GLU A 67 5.24 26.74 -2.75
CA GLU A 67 5.62 25.67 -3.71
C GLU A 67 6.29 24.46 -3.03
N VAL A 68 7.09 24.71 -2.00
CA VAL A 68 7.77 23.69 -1.20
C VAL A 68 6.78 22.83 -0.40
N HIS A 69 5.61 23.35 -0.02
CA HIS A 69 4.60 22.59 0.72
C HIS A 69 3.55 21.94 -0.19
N ARG A 70 3.53 22.34 -1.46
CA ARG A 70 2.69 21.73 -2.49
C ARG A 70 3.18 20.34 -2.88
N ILE A 71 2.31 19.57 -3.51
CA ILE A 71 2.49 18.24 -4.06
C ILE A 71 3.15 18.38 -5.44
N ARG A 72 4.25 17.63 -5.60
CA ARG A 72 4.88 17.36 -6.89
C ARG A 72 4.08 16.31 -7.65
N GLU A 73 3.87 15.18 -6.99
CA GLU A 73 3.16 14.02 -7.51
C GLU A 73 2.68 13.14 -6.35
N ALA A 74 1.67 12.34 -6.60
CA ALA A 74 1.23 11.28 -5.70
C ALA A 74 1.34 9.93 -6.39
N TRP A 75 1.55 8.88 -5.61
CA TRP A 75 1.59 7.50 -6.07
C TRP A 75 0.72 6.64 -5.17
N SER A 76 -0.14 5.81 -5.73
CA SER A 76 -0.91 4.80 -4.99
C SER A 76 -0.56 3.41 -5.49
N PHE A 77 -0.29 2.47 -4.60
CA PHE A 77 0.23 1.14 -4.93
C PHE A 77 -0.78 0.06 -4.56
N ASP A 78 -0.91 -0.96 -5.41
CA ASP A 78 -1.51 -2.23 -5.02
C ASP A 78 -0.45 -3.13 -4.40
N TRP A 79 -0.81 -3.80 -3.31
CA TRP A 79 -0.11 -4.99 -2.83
C TRP A 79 -0.17 -6.07 -3.93
N GLN A 80 0.90 -6.84 -4.12
CA GLN A 80 0.98 -8.04 -4.97
C GLN A 80 -0.29 -8.92 -4.99
N SER A 81 -1.00 -9.06 -3.88
CA SER A 81 -2.22 -9.89 -3.75
C SER A 81 -3.54 -9.11 -3.85
N HIS A 82 -3.51 -7.81 -4.16
CA HIS A 82 -4.67 -6.92 -4.19
C HIS A 82 -4.78 -6.18 -5.54
N GLY A 83 -5.98 -5.65 -5.80
CA GLY A 83 -6.27 -4.81 -6.96
C GLY A 83 -5.82 -5.42 -8.30
N ASP A 84 -5.22 -4.61 -9.15
CA ASP A 84 -4.75 -5.06 -10.47
C ASP A 84 -3.52 -5.97 -10.35
N ALA A 85 -2.72 -5.82 -9.29
CA ALA A 85 -1.56 -6.68 -9.06
C ALA A 85 -1.98 -8.13 -8.79
N ALA A 86 -3.10 -8.35 -8.09
CA ALA A 86 -3.65 -9.69 -7.86
C ALA A 86 -3.95 -10.41 -9.18
N VAL A 87 -4.52 -9.69 -10.15
CA VAL A 87 -4.84 -10.22 -11.48
C VAL A 87 -3.57 -10.60 -12.23
N LEU A 88 -2.55 -9.73 -12.22
CA LEU A 88 -1.26 -10.01 -12.86
C LEU A 88 -0.54 -11.20 -12.22
N ASN A 89 -0.67 -11.35 -10.90
CA ASN A 89 0.01 -12.38 -10.13
C ASN A 89 -0.81 -13.66 -9.96
N HIS A 90 -2.01 -13.74 -10.53
CA HIS A 90 -3.00 -14.80 -10.28
C HIS A 90 -2.42 -16.21 -10.25
N ASN A 91 -1.61 -16.56 -11.26
CA ASN A 91 -1.01 -17.89 -11.35
C ASN A 91 0.03 -18.13 -10.23
N LEU A 92 0.86 -17.14 -9.94
CA LEU A 92 1.86 -17.21 -8.87
C LEU A 92 1.22 -17.25 -7.49
N LEU A 93 0.07 -16.59 -7.32
CA LEU A 93 -0.68 -16.59 -6.06
C LEU A 93 -1.44 -17.91 -5.85
N LYS A 94 -2.00 -18.51 -6.90
CA LYS A 94 -2.67 -19.82 -6.83
C LYS A 94 -1.76 -20.90 -6.25
N ASP A 95 -0.53 -20.98 -6.73
CA ASP A 95 0.45 -21.96 -6.27
C ASP A 95 0.90 -21.70 -4.82
N ARG A 96 0.67 -20.48 -4.31
CA ARG A 96 1.02 -20.03 -2.95
C ARG A 96 -0.16 -20.03 -1.97
N THR A 97 -1.38 -20.31 -2.43
CA THR A 97 -2.61 -20.30 -1.61
C THR A 97 -2.57 -21.28 -0.43
N LYS A 98 -1.74 -22.33 -0.49
CA LYS A 98 -1.56 -23.26 0.64
C LYS A 98 -0.92 -22.62 1.88
N CYS A 99 -0.21 -21.50 1.73
CA CYS A 99 0.58 -20.93 2.82
C CYS A 99 -0.15 -19.85 3.63
N VAL A 100 -1.13 -19.14 3.05
CA VAL A 100 -1.85 -18.08 3.78
C VAL A 100 -2.70 -18.64 4.93
N CYS A 101 -3.28 -19.83 4.75
CA CYS A 101 -4.05 -20.50 5.81
C CYS A 101 -3.15 -21.11 6.92
N GLU A 102 -1.88 -21.39 6.63
CA GLU A 102 -0.95 -22.00 7.59
C GLU A 102 -0.18 -20.97 8.44
N LEU A 103 -0.26 -19.67 8.12
CA LEU A 103 0.40 -18.60 8.88
C LEU A 103 -0.09 -18.46 10.32
N PHE A 104 -1.29 -18.96 10.61
CA PHE A 104 -1.90 -18.89 11.94
C PHE A 104 -1.77 -20.22 12.71
N SER A 105 -1.22 -21.26 12.08
CA SER A 105 -0.94 -22.56 12.69
C SER A 105 0.47 -22.59 13.31
N SER A 106 0.61 -21.96 14.48
CA SER A 106 1.59 -22.19 15.56
C SER A 106 3.10 -22.44 15.27
N SER A 107 3.62 -22.36 14.05
CA SER A 107 5.07 -22.47 13.79
C SER A 107 5.56 -21.36 12.86
N TYR A 108 6.22 -20.40 13.50
CA TYR A 108 6.77 -19.16 12.96
C TYR A 108 8.04 -19.41 12.11
N THR A 109 8.02 -20.38 11.19
CA THR A 109 9.25 -20.90 10.55
C THR A 109 9.35 -20.74 9.04
N GLN A 110 8.37 -20.11 8.35
CA GLN A 110 8.51 -19.79 6.93
C GLN A 110 8.28 -18.29 6.66
N PRO A 111 9.01 -17.68 5.70
CA PRO A 111 8.81 -16.27 5.32
C PRO A 111 7.34 -16.03 4.99
N GLY A 112 6.72 -15.05 5.66
CA GLY A 112 5.29 -14.84 5.66
C GLY A 112 4.74 -14.41 4.31
N TRP A 113 4.36 -15.37 3.48
CA TRP A 113 3.68 -15.18 2.20
C TRP A 113 2.36 -14.43 2.39
N GLY A 114 2.09 -13.39 1.61
CA GLY A 114 0.87 -12.59 1.79
C GLY A 114 0.83 -11.78 3.08
N SER A 115 1.97 -11.56 3.76
CA SER A 115 2.08 -10.63 4.89
C SER A 115 2.65 -9.27 4.44
N VAL A 116 2.49 -8.23 5.27
CA VAL A 116 3.07 -6.90 5.00
C VAL A 116 4.60 -6.94 4.78
N TYR A 117 5.28 -7.98 5.27
CA TYR A 117 6.71 -8.20 5.02
C TYR A 117 7.03 -8.57 3.57
N GLU A 118 6.08 -9.10 2.80
CA GLU A 118 6.24 -9.34 1.36
C GLU A 118 6.00 -8.06 0.56
N TRP A 119 5.09 -7.19 1.00
CA TRP A 119 4.83 -5.92 0.32
C TRP A 119 5.96 -4.88 0.53
N THR A 120 6.55 -4.89 1.73
CA THR A 120 7.54 -3.90 2.15
C THR A 120 8.76 -3.80 1.21
N PRO A 121 9.40 -4.91 0.78
CA PRO A 121 10.52 -4.86 -0.16
C PRO A 121 10.19 -4.15 -1.48
N ALA A 122 9.00 -4.38 -2.03
CA ALA A 122 8.57 -3.73 -3.27
C ALA A 122 8.44 -2.20 -3.09
N LEU A 123 7.84 -1.76 -1.98
CA LEU A 123 7.73 -0.34 -1.63
C LEU A 123 9.12 0.28 -1.40
N ALA A 124 10.00 -0.42 -0.68
CA ALA A 124 11.36 0.03 -0.42
C ALA A 124 12.19 0.12 -1.72
N ALA A 125 12.03 -0.84 -2.64
CA ALA A 125 12.66 -0.81 -3.95
C ALA A 125 12.18 0.39 -4.78
N PHE A 126 10.88 0.69 -4.76
CA PHE A 126 10.35 1.89 -5.40
C PHE A 126 10.95 3.18 -4.81
N ILE A 127 11.00 3.30 -3.48
CA ILE A 127 11.57 4.47 -2.78
C ILE A 127 13.06 4.67 -3.11
N ARG A 128 13.83 3.59 -3.26
CA ARG A 128 15.25 3.64 -3.63
C ARG A 128 15.51 3.81 -5.12
N SER A 129 14.48 3.70 -5.95
CA SER A 129 14.66 3.73 -7.40
C SER A 129 15.23 5.07 -7.87
N PRO A 130 15.92 5.11 -9.02
CA PRO A 130 16.40 6.36 -9.62
C PRO A 130 15.28 7.41 -9.80
N ARG A 131 14.03 6.95 -9.96
CA ARG A 131 12.86 7.82 -10.09
C ARG A 131 12.62 8.69 -8.86
N MET A 132 13.01 8.22 -7.67
CA MET A 132 12.77 8.93 -6.40
C MET A 132 13.97 9.78 -5.94
N GLN A 133 15.07 9.77 -6.67
CA GLN A 133 16.27 10.53 -6.31
C GLN A 133 15.99 12.04 -6.31
N GLY A 134 16.30 12.70 -5.18
CA GLY A 134 16.06 14.13 -4.99
C GLY A 134 14.60 14.50 -4.69
N HIS A 135 13.70 13.53 -4.54
CA HIS A 135 12.32 13.79 -4.14
C HIS A 135 12.22 14.02 -2.63
N ARG A 136 11.26 14.85 -2.22
CA ARG A 136 10.88 15.02 -0.81
C ARG A 136 9.70 14.10 -0.53
N ILE A 137 10.00 12.91 -0.03
CA ILE A 137 9.06 11.80 0.04
C ILE A 137 8.25 11.85 1.34
N VAL A 138 6.94 11.64 1.24
CA VAL A 138 6.03 11.46 2.37
C VAL A 138 5.25 10.16 2.16
N PRO A 139 5.62 9.08 2.86
CA PRO A 139 4.84 7.86 2.86
C PRO A 139 3.55 8.03 3.69
N LEU A 140 2.46 7.50 3.17
CA LEU A 140 1.16 7.41 3.81
C LEU A 140 0.68 5.97 3.75
N GLY A 141 0.15 5.47 4.85
CA GLY A 141 -0.42 4.12 4.89
C GLY A 141 -1.62 4.02 5.80
N HIS A 142 -2.61 3.23 5.40
CA HIS A 142 -3.77 2.88 6.21
C HIS A 142 -3.68 1.43 6.69
N SER A 143 -3.86 1.20 8.01
CA SER A 143 -3.89 -0.14 8.61
C SER A 143 -2.66 -0.96 8.21
N ALA A 144 -2.82 -2.08 7.49
CA ALA A 144 -1.71 -2.89 6.97
C ALA A 144 -0.73 -2.08 6.10
N GLY A 145 -1.21 -1.12 5.31
CA GLY A 145 -0.36 -0.20 4.54
C GLY A 145 0.48 0.73 5.43
N ALA A 146 -0.03 1.11 6.60
CA ALA A 146 0.72 1.87 7.59
C ALA A 146 1.89 1.03 8.13
N ALA A 147 1.61 -0.24 8.46
CA ALA A 147 2.65 -1.18 8.90
C ALA A 147 3.70 -1.43 7.80
N ALA A 148 3.27 -1.62 6.54
CA ALA A 148 4.18 -1.81 5.41
C ALA A 148 5.09 -0.59 5.18
N MET A 149 4.53 0.62 5.17
CA MET A 149 5.31 1.86 5.01
C MET A 149 6.29 2.06 6.18
N LEU A 150 5.87 1.78 7.42
CA LEU A 150 6.76 1.85 8.57
C LEU A 150 7.88 0.80 8.48
N LEU A 151 7.59 -0.42 8.04
CA LEU A 151 8.60 -1.46 7.90
C LEU A 151 9.70 -1.10 6.89
N THR A 152 9.43 -0.21 5.92
CA THR A 152 10.49 0.28 5.02
C THR A 152 11.63 0.99 5.76
N THR A 153 11.36 1.54 6.96
CA THR A 153 12.39 2.22 7.76
C THR A 153 13.41 1.26 8.37
N LYS A 154 13.18 -0.06 8.31
CA LYS A 154 14.19 -1.06 8.69
C LYS A 154 15.41 -1.02 7.79
N GLU A 155 15.24 -0.57 6.55
CA GLU A 155 16.31 -0.55 5.57
C GLU A 155 16.55 0.83 4.95
N ILE A 156 15.58 1.74 5.05
CA ILE A 156 15.66 3.12 4.56
C ILE A 156 15.80 4.04 5.77
N PRO A 157 16.85 4.88 5.85
CA PRO A 157 16.99 5.82 6.95
C PRO A 157 15.73 6.71 7.08
N PRO A 158 15.17 6.88 8.29
CA PRO A 158 13.99 7.74 8.49
C PRO A 158 14.19 9.18 7.98
N SER A 159 15.44 9.67 7.96
CA SER A 159 15.82 10.98 7.41
C SER A 159 15.61 11.12 5.90
N THR A 160 15.37 10.03 5.17
CA THR A 160 14.96 10.05 3.76
C THR A 160 13.55 10.63 3.58
N PHE A 161 12.69 10.52 4.60
CA PHE A 161 11.31 10.98 4.53
C PHE A 161 11.17 12.38 5.14
N ALA A 162 10.41 13.25 4.47
CA ALA A 162 10.06 14.57 5.00
C ALA A 162 9.06 14.45 6.17
N ALA A 163 8.20 13.45 6.10
CA ALA A 163 7.26 13.04 7.14
C ALA A 163 6.76 11.62 6.80
N MET A 164 6.07 10.97 7.74
CA MET A 164 5.32 9.73 7.50
C MET A 164 3.94 9.87 8.14
N VAL A 165 2.88 9.51 7.42
CA VAL A 165 1.49 9.61 7.89
C VAL A 165 0.93 8.20 8.06
N LEU A 166 0.68 7.83 9.31
CA LEU A 166 0.15 6.52 9.66
C LEU A 166 -1.32 6.65 10.06
N ILE A 167 -2.21 6.04 9.30
CA ILE A 167 -3.66 6.13 9.47
C ILE A 167 -4.15 4.79 10.03
N GLU A 168 -4.76 4.81 11.22
CA GLU A 168 -5.21 3.61 11.93
C GLU A 168 -4.17 2.46 11.93
N PRO A 169 -2.92 2.71 12.37
CA PRO A 169 -1.84 1.75 12.18
C PRO A 169 -2.03 0.48 13.02
N THR A 170 -1.86 -0.67 12.38
CA THR A 170 -1.88 -1.98 13.06
C THR A 170 -0.50 -2.28 13.67
N ILE A 171 -0.10 -1.49 14.66
CA ILE A 171 1.20 -1.63 15.34
C ILE A 171 0.96 -1.88 16.82
N VAL A 172 1.58 -2.93 17.33
CA VAL A 172 1.49 -3.33 18.73
C VAL A 172 2.78 -4.03 19.11
N THR A 173 3.21 -3.93 20.38
CA THR A 173 4.37 -4.69 20.84
C THR A 173 4.03 -6.18 20.90
N ARG A 174 5.04 -7.05 20.89
CA ARG A 174 4.81 -8.50 20.97
C ARG A 174 4.10 -8.88 22.27
N GLU A 175 4.43 -8.20 23.36
CA GLU A 175 3.87 -8.41 24.68
C GLU A 175 2.36 -8.12 24.68
N VAL A 176 1.96 -6.96 24.16
CA VAL A 176 0.54 -6.54 24.08
C VAL A 176 -0.22 -7.35 23.01
N PHE A 177 0.45 -7.80 21.95
CA PHE A 177 -0.15 -8.73 21.01
C PHE A 177 -0.48 -10.07 21.68
N ASN A 178 0.46 -10.60 22.46
CA ASN A 178 0.31 -11.89 23.13
C ASN A 178 -0.66 -11.86 24.31
N SER A 179 -0.79 -10.73 25.02
CA SER A 179 -1.73 -10.62 26.15
C SER A 179 -3.20 -10.72 25.71
N GLU A 180 -3.50 -10.22 24.51
CA GLU A 180 -4.86 -10.20 23.94
C GLU A 180 -4.99 -11.15 22.73
N LEU A 181 -4.19 -12.22 22.69
CA LEU A 181 -4.06 -13.04 21.48
C LEU A 181 -5.40 -13.62 21.02
N GLU A 182 -6.20 -14.15 21.94
CA GLU A 182 -7.48 -14.80 21.64
C GLU A 182 -8.48 -13.82 21.01
N ASP A 183 -8.72 -12.67 21.65
CA ASP A 183 -9.61 -11.63 21.16
C ASP A 183 -9.15 -11.09 19.80
N ARG A 184 -7.83 -10.91 19.61
CA ARG A 184 -7.25 -10.45 18.34
C ARG A 184 -7.42 -11.47 17.23
N MET A 185 -7.21 -12.75 17.51
CA MET A 185 -7.43 -13.83 16.54
C MET A 185 -8.91 -13.91 16.17
N SER A 186 -9.83 -13.79 17.13
CA SER A 186 -11.27 -13.75 16.87
C SER A 186 -11.67 -12.58 15.95
N ALA A 187 -11.17 -11.38 16.23
CA ALA A 187 -11.42 -10.20 15.38
C ALA A 187 -10.83 -10.36 13.96
N MET A 188 -9.68 -11.03 13.85
CA MET A 188 -9.05 -11.34 12.58
C MET A 188 -9.87 -12.34 11.78
N ASP A 189 -10.31 -13.44 12.40
CA ASP A 189 -11.15 -14.46 11.76
C ASP A 189 -12.48 -13.85 11.24
N PHE A 190 -13.10 -12.99 12.04
CA PHE A 190 -14.28 -12.24 11.61
C PHE A 190 -13.99 -11.38 10.36
N SER A 191 -12.87 -10.66 10.36
CA SER A 191 -12.46 -9.80 9.25
C SER A 191 -12.17 -10.60 7.98
N VAL A 192 -11.52 -11.76 8.11
CA VAL A 192 -11.27 -12.70 7.01
C VAL A 192 -12.60 -13.22 6.46
N ALA A 193 -13.48 -13.73 7.32
CA ALA A 193 -14.79 -14.26 6.91
C ALA A 193 -15.64 -13.20 6.18
N ALA A 194 -15.72 -11.98 6.74
CA ALA A 194 -16.42 -10.87 6.12
C ALA A 194 -15.83 -10.51 4.75
N THR A 195 -14.50 -10.54 4.61
CA THR A 195 -13.83 -10.26 3.33
C THR A 195 -14.04 -11.37 2.30
N SER A 196 -13.95 -12.64 2.72
CA SER A 196 -14.19 -13.80 1.85
C SER A 196 -15.64 -13.91 1.37
N SER A 197 -16.59 -13.33 2.09
CA SER A 197 -18.00 -13.26 1.68
C SER A 197 -18.28 -12.20 0.60
N ARG A 198 -17.31 -11.34 0.29
CA ARG A 198 -17.48 -10.27 -0.71
C ARG A 198 -17.60 -10.88 -2.10
N ARG A 199 -18.46 -10.25 -2.90
CA ARG A 199 -18.61 -10.58 -4.31
C ARG A 199 -17.36 -10.17 -5.07
N ASP A 200 -16.80 -11.10 -5.84
CA ASP A 200 -15.59 -10.88 -6.65
C ASP A 200 -15.89 -10.09 -7.94
N VAL A 201 -17.05 -10.35 -8.57
CA VAL A 201 -17.45 -9.71 -9.83
C VAL A 201 -18.90 -9.23 -9.81
N TRP A 202 -19.16 -8.08 -10.40
CA TRP A 202 -20.51 -7.56 -10.62
C TRP A 202 -20.93 -7.83 -12.07
N PRO A 203 -22.18 -8.23 -12.35
CA PRO A 203 -22.64 -8.50 -13.72
C PRO A 203 -22.59 -7.28 -14.63
N SER A 204 -22.73 -6.08 -14.04
CA SER A 204 -22.67 -4.80 -14.74
C SER A 204 -22.15 -3.70 -13.82
N ARG A 205 -21.75 -2.57 -14.42
CA ARG A 205 -21.38 -1.36 -13.66
C ARG A 205 -22.55 -0.82 -12.84
N ASP A 206 -23.78 -0.88 -13.37
CA ASP A 206 -24.97 -0.37 -12.70
C ASP A 206 -25.32 -1.20 -11.45
N GLU A 207 -25.04 -2.51 -11.46
CA GLU A 207 -25.21 -3.37 -10.29
C GLU A 207 -24.11 -3.19 -9.23
N ALA A 208 -23.04 -2.45 -9.53
CA ALA A 208 -21.93 -2.19 -8.61
C ALA A 208 -22.09 -0.92 -7.76
N PHE A 209 -23.20 -0.18 -7.92
CA PHE A 209 -23.51 1.07 -7.20
C PHE A 209 -24.67 0.92 -6.21
#